data_AF-A0AAW7S1D3-F1
#
_entry.id   AF-A0AAW7S1D3-F1
#
_cell.length_a   1.000
_cell.length_b   1.000
_cell.length_c   1.000
_cell.angle_alpha   90.00
_cell.angle_beta   90.00
_cell.angle_gamma   90.00
#
_symmetry.space_group_name_H-M   'P 1'
#
loop_
_entity.id
_entity.type
_entity.pdbx_description
1 polymer ?
#
loop_
_entity_poly.entity_id
_entity_poly.type
_entity_poly.pdbx_seq_one_letter_code
_entity_poly.pdbx_strand_id
1 'polypeptide(L)'
;MPASVRRVFKTKWFHKAARKSGIADAERCRVAQELARGQGTELGGNVWKKRLDGNRQRGIVLSKVGRAWVFVFLFAKRDRDDIDERELRAFRKLAADIGRRSDTEVATLIALKELVEICNG
;
A
#
# COMPACT_ATOMS: atom_id res chain seq x y z
N MET A 1 9.20 -2.20 -21.82
CA MET A 1 7.90 -2.78 -21.40
C MET A 1 7.47 -2.06 -20.13
N PRO A 2 6.35 -1.31 -20.10
CA PRO A 2 5.93 -0.69 -18.85
C PRO A 2 5.60 -1.83 -17.88
N ALA A 3 6.15 -1.77 -16.67
CA ALA A 3 5.83 -2.72 -15.61
C ALA A 3 4.34 -2.59 -15.29
N SER A 4 3.50 -3.41 -15.93
CA SER A 4 2.07 -3.45 -15.64
C SER A 4 1.92 -3.76 -14.16
N VAL A 5 1.29 -2.85 -13.43
CA VAL A 5 0.89 -3.09 -12.04
C VAL A 5 -0.11 -4.22 -12.07
N ARG A 6 0.35 -5.45 -11.81
CA ARG A 6 -0.51 -6.62 -11.95
C ARG A 6 -1.61 -6.60 -10.91
N ARG A 7 -1.34 -6.30 -9.63
CA ARG A 7 -2.38 -6.34 -8.58
C ARG A 7 -2.15 -5.29 -7.48
N VAL A 8 -3.23 -4.64 -7.06
CA VAL A 8 -3.24 -3.62 -6.01
C VAL A 8 -4.25 -3.99 -4.94
N PHE A 9 -3.80 -4.05 -3.69
CA PHE A 9 -4.59 -4.42 -2.54
C PHE A 9 -4.60 -3.31 -1.48
N LYS A 10 -5.63 -3.30 -0.65
CA LYS A 10 -5.67 -2.54 0.62
C LYS A 10 -5.99 -3.49 1.77
N THR A 11 -5.46 -3.19 2.95
CA THR A 11 -5.93 -3.84 4.17
C THR A 11 -7.30 -3.32 4.57
N LYS A 12 -8.03 -4.11 5.34
CA LYS A 12 -9.30 -3.70 5.96
C LYS A 12 -9.17 -2.41 6.78
N TRP A 13 -8.07 -2.27 7.52
CA TRP A 13 -7.78 -1.05 8.29
C TRP A 13 -7.60 0.15 7.35
N PHE A 14 -6.77 0.01 6.30
CA PHE A 14 -6.55 1.08 5.33
C PHE A 14 -7.85 1.48 4.63
N HIS A 15 -8.70 0.51 4.28
CA HIS A 15 -10.00 0.78 3.69
C HIS A 15 -10.86 1.69 4.57
N LYS A 16 -10.94 1.40 5.88
CA LYS A 16 -11.67 2.23 6.85
C LYS A 16 -11.06 3.62 6.98
N ALA A 17 -9.74 3.72 7.11
CA ALA A 17 -9.03 4.99 7.23
C ALA A 17 -9.21 5.86 5.98
N ALA A 18 -9.00 5.29 4.79
CA ALA A 18 -9.12 6.00 3.52
C ALA A 18 -10.57 6.43 3.24
N ARG A 19 -11.57 5.64 3.63
CA ARG A 19 -12.99 6.04 3.55
C ARG A 19 -13.29 7.23 4.46
N LYS A 20 -12.74 7.26 5.68
CA LYS A 20 -12.89 8.40 6.59
C LYS A 20 -12.23 9.68 6.06
N SER A 21 -11.13 9.53 5.32
CA SER A 21 -10.42 10.65 4.69
C SER A 21 -10.96 11.03 3.31
N GLY A 22 -11.99 10.35 2.79
CA GLY A 22 -12.60 10.67 1.49
C GLY A 22 -11.76 10.28 0.26
N ILE A 23 -10.70 9.48 0.42
CA ILE A 23 -9.85 9.05 -0.70
C ILE A 23 -10.62 8.04 -1.56
N ALA A 24 -10.83 8.31 -2.84
CA ALA A 24 -11.51 7.37 -3.74
C ALA A 24 -10.62 6.18 -4.12
N ASP A 25 -11.23 5.05 -4.48
CA ASP A 25 -10.48 3.87 -4.97
C ASP A 25 -9.74 4.17 -6.30
N ALA A 26 -10.32 5.01 -7.17
CA ALA A 26 -9.69 5.43 -8.42
C ALA A 26 -8.35 6.16 -8.21
N GLU A 27 -8.27 7.01 -7.19
CA GLU A 27 -7.02 7.70 -6.82
C GLU A 27 -5.96 6.69 -6.35
N ARG A 28 -6.37 5.64 -5.62
CA ARG A 28 -5.45 4.60 -5.12
C ARG A 28 -4.84 3.79 -6.27
N CYS A 29 -5.62 3.48 -7.30
CA CYS A 29 -5.12 2.82 -8.50
C CYS A 29 -4.06 3.66 -9.21
N ARG A 30 -4.34 4.96 -9.41
CA ARG A 30 -3.38 5.90 -9.99
C ARG A 30 -2.11 5.98 -9.16
N VAL A 31 -2.24 6.03 -7.84
CA VAL A 31 -1.10 6.08 -6.92
C VAL A 31 -0.23 4.82 -7.01
N ALA A 32 -0.84 3.65 -7.14
CA ALA A 32 -0.08 2.42 -7.36
C ALA A 32 0.68 2.41 -8.69
N GLN A 33 0.10 2.98 -9.76
CA GLN A 33 0.79 3.16 -11.03
C GLN A 33 1.97 4.14 -10.93
N GLU A 34 1.79 5.25 -10.22
CA GLU A 34 2.86 6.20 -9.93
C GLU A 34 3.99 5.55 -9.13
N LEU A 35 3.65 4.75 -8.11
CA LEU A 35 4.62 3.98 -7.33
C LEU A 35 5.39 2.96 -8.18
N ALA A 36 4.73 2.29 -9.12
CA ALA A 36 5.38 1.39 -10.06
C ALA A 36 6.34 2.10 -11.04
N ARG A 37 6.15 3.41 -11.25
CA ARG A 37 7.09 4.28 -11.99
C ARG A 37 8.18 4.87 -11.09
N GLY A 38 8.28 4.43 -9.84
CA GLY A 38 9.23 4.95 -8.86
C GLY A 38 8.86 6.32 -8.30
N GLN A 39 7.65 6.83 -8.56
CA GLN A 39 7.20 8.14 -8.08
C GLN A 39 6.72 8.07 -6.63
N GLY A 40 7.61 7.72 -5.70
CA GLY A 40 7.36 7.69 -4.26
C GLY A 40 8.66 7.73 -3.48
N THR A 41 8.57 7.78 -2.16
CA THR A 41 9.75 7.69 -1.29
C THR A 41 9.92 6.26 -0.86
N GLU A 42 10.98 5.59 -1.31
CA GLU A 42 11.33 4.27 -0.82
C GLU A 42 11.92 4.40 0.60
N LEU A 43 11.30 3.73 1.56
CA LEU A 43 11.77 3.66 2.95
C LEU A 43 12.61 2.38 3.21
N GLY A 44 12.84 1.58 2.16
CA GLY A 44 13.62 0.34 2.17
C GLY A 44 12.85 -0.89 2.68
N GLY A 45 13.31 -2.07 2.28
CA GLY A 45 12.68 -3.35 2.63
C GLY A 45 11.30 -3.52 2.01
N ASN A 46 11.12 -3.04 0.78
CA ASN A 46 9.85 -3.00 0.04
C ASN A 46 8.75 -2.14 0.68
N VAL A 47 9.12 -1.17 1.51
CA VAL A 47 8.20 -0.19 2.10
C VAL A 47 8.33 1.13 1.37
N TRP A 48 7.20 1.69 0.95
CA TRP A 48 7.10 2.93 0.22
C TRP A 48 6.19 3.91 0.95
N LYS A 49 6.55 5.19 0.93
CA LYS A 49 5.73 6.30 1.40
C LYS A 49 5.29 7.14 0.21
N LYS A 50 4.00 7.47 0.17
CA LYS A 50 3.40 8.25 -0.93
C LYS A 50 2.36 9.23 -0.43
N ARG A 51 2.34 10.40 -1.05
CA ARG A 51 1.36 11.46 -0.79
C ARG A 51 0.04 11.12 -1.51
N LEU A 52 -1.06 11.33 -0.80
CA LEU A 52 -2.44 11.07 -1.21
C LEU A 52 -3.31 12.30 -0.91
N ASP A 53 -4.48 12.40 -1.53
CA ASP A 53 -5.48 13.45 -1.29
C ASP A 53 -4.88 14.86 -1.38
N GLY A 54 -4.23 15.19 -2.49
CA GLY A 54 -3.61 16.51 -2.69
C GLY A 54 -2.59 16.88 -1.60
N ASN A 55 -1.80 15.90 -1.12
CA ASN A 55 -0.79 16.05 -0.06
C ASN A 55 -1.35 16.27 1.36
N ARG A 56 -2.64 16.00 1.59
CA ARG A 56 -3.25 16.03 2.93
C ARG A 56 -2.98 14.75 3.71
N GLN A 57 -2.79 13.64 3.00
CA GLN A 57 -2.61 12.31 3.58
C GLN A 57 -1.32 11.66 3.08
N ARG A 58 -0.76 10.78 3.90
CA ARG A 58 0.42 9.97 3.59
C ARG A 58 0.08 8.51 3.75
N GLY A 59 0.25 7.75 2.68
CA GLY A 59 0.06 6.31 2.66
C GLY A 59 1.39 5.58 2.77
N ILE A 60 1.40 4.52 3.58
CA ILE A 60 2.44 3.49 3.56
C ILE A 60 1.95 2.35 2.69
N VAL A 61 2.75 2.01 1.69
CA VAL A 61 2.45 1.00 0.68
C VAL A 61 3.60 0.00 0.66
N LEU A 62 3.24 -1.28 0.70
CA LEU A 62 4.21 -2.36 0.60
C LEU A 62 4.25 -2.85 -0.84
N SER A 63 5.43 -3.12 -1.37
CA SER A 63 5.59 -3.79 -2.65
C SER A 63 5.94 -5.26 -2.45
N LYS A 64 5.36 -6.15 -3.25
CA LYS A 64 5.89 -7.49 -3.48
C LYS A 64 6.68 -7.39 -4.77
N VAL A 65 8.00 -7.64 -4.71
CA VAL A 65 8.96 -7.49 -5.83
C VAL A 65 8.30 -7.70 -7.20
N GLY A 66 7.99 -6.58 -7.88
CA GLY A 66 7.41 -6.53 -9.24
C GLY A 66 6.02 -7.14 -9.45
N ARG A 67 5.29 -7.57 -8.41
CA ARG A 67 4.04 -8.33 -8.56
C ARG A 67 2.80 -7.66 -7.97
N ALA A 68 2.91 -7.03 -6.80
CA ALA A 68 1.75 -6.47 -6.13
C ALA A 68 2.07 -5.26 -5.25
N TRP A 69 1.09 -4.38 -5.08
CA TRP A 69 1.14 -3.27 -4.12
C TRP A 69 0.07 -3.46 -3.06
N VAL A 70 0.41 -3.21 -1.80
CA VAL A 70 -0.52 -3.35 -0.67
C VAL A 70 -0.51 -2.07 0.17
N PHE A 71 -1.63 -1.35 0.17
CA PHE A 71 -1.85 -0.21 1.05
C PHE A 71 -2.14 -0.70 2.46
N VAL A 72 -1.27 -0.37 3.42
CA VAL A 72 -1.35 -0.90 4.80
C VAL A 72 -1.65 0.17 5.83
N PHE A 73 -1.19 1.40 5.63
CA PHE A 73 -1.35 2.48 6.62
C PHE A 73 -1.56 3.84 5.97
N LEU A 74 -2.26 4.73 6.67
CA LEU A 74 -2.64 6.06 6.21
C LEU A 74 -2.64 7.01 7.41
N PHE A 75 -1.99 8.16 7.28
CA PHE A 75 -1.98 9.19 8.31
C PHE A 75 -2.05 10.60 7.69
N ALA A 76 -2.70 11.52 8.39
CA ALA A 76 -2.82 12.90 7.92
C ALA A 76 -1.54 13.67 8.21
N LYS A 77 -1.19 14.62 7.34
CA LYS A 77 0.01 15.46 7.55
C LYS A 77 -0.03 16.23 8.86
N ARG A 78 -1.21 16.68 9.26
CA ARG A 78 -1.43 17.40 10.52
C ARG A 78 -1.23 16.52 11.76
N ASP A 79 -1.40 15.21 11.63
CA ASP A 79 -1.29 14.28 12.76
C ASP A 79 0.16 13.80 12.90
N ARG A 80 0.87 13.60 11.77
CA ARG A 80 2.26 13.14 11.76
C ARG A 80 2.99 13.43 10.45
N ASP A 81 4.29 13.71 10.53
CA ASP A 81 5.12 14.00 9.35
C ASP A 81 5.79 12.77 8.71
N ASP A 82 6.32 11.87 9.55
CA ASP A 82 6.96 10.62 9.13
C ASP A 82 6.68 9.47 10.10
N ILE A 83 6.88 8.23 9.67
CA ILE A 83 6.85 7.06 10.56
C ILE A 83 8.17 6.91 11.31
N ASP A 84 8.12 6.41 12.54
CA ASP A 84 9.35 6.17 13.31
C ASP A 84 10.02 4.86 12.88
N GLU A 85 11.25 4.64 13.35
CA GLU A 85 11.99 3.44 13.00
C GLU A 85 11.34 2.15 13.50
N ARG A 86 10.62 2.18 14.62
CA ARG A 86 9.97 1.00 15.20
C ARG A 86 8.82 0.57 14.31
N GLU A 87 8.01 1.51 13.85
CA GLU A 87 6.95 1.30 12.88
C GLU A 87 7.52 0.85 11.53
N LEU A 88 8.58 1.50 11.05
CA LEU A 88 9.23 1.11 9.81
C LEU A 88 9.74 -0.33 9.87
N ARG A 89 10.36 -0.74 10.99
CA ARG A 89 10.76 -2.15 11.20
C ARG A 89 9.55 -3.10 11.16
N ALA A 90 8.43 -2.72 11.77
CA ALA A 90 7.19 -3.50 11.70
C ALA A 90 6.64 -3.62 10.27
N PHE A 91 6.64 -2.52 9.51
CA PHE A 91 6.20 -2.53 8.11
C PHE A 91 7.12 -3.35 7.21
N ARG A 92 8.45 -3.30 7.42
CA ARG A 92 9.40 -4.14 6.70
C ARG A 92 9.17 -5.62 6.98
N LYS A 93 8.91 -5.99 8.24
CA LYS A 93 8.54 -7.36 8.60
C LYS A 93 7.25 -7.78 7.91
N LEU A 94 6.23 -6.93 7.93
CA LEU A 94 4.97 -7.18 7.24
C LEU A 94 5.15 -7.31 5.72
N ALA A 95 6.01 -6.49 5.11
CA ALA A 95 6.35 -6.58 3.69
C ALA A 95 7.04 -7.89 3.35
N ALA A 96 7.97 -8.35 4.20
CA ALA A 96 8.62 -9.64 4.04
C ALA A 96 7.62 -10.80 4.19
N ASP A 97 6.74 -10.74 5.20
CA ASP A 97 5.72 -11.76 5.46
C ASP A 97 4.71 -11.86 4.29
N ILE A 98 4.19 -10.72 3.80
CA ILE A 98 3.31 -10.68 2.63
C ILE A 98 4.05 -11.08 1.36
N GLY A 99 5.32 -10.68 1.22
CA GLY A 99 6.16 -10.99 0.07
C GLY A 99 6.45 -12.49 -0.07
N ARG A 100 6.55 -13.21 1.06
CA ARG A 100 6.73 -14.67 1.11
C ARG A 100 5.45 -15.45 0.80
N ARG A 101 4.28 -14.82 0.93
CA ARG A 101 3.01 -15.52 0.72
C ARG A 101 2.82 -15.94 -0.73
N SER A 102 2.31 -17.14 -0.95
CA SER A 102 1.91 -17.61 -2.27
C SER A 102 0.62 -16.91 -2.73
N ASP A 103 0.30 -17.02 -4.01
CA ASP A 103 -0.92 -16.41 -4.55
C ASP A 103 -2.18 -17.06 -3.97
N THR A 104 -2.11 -18.33 -3.56
CA THR A 104 -3.21 -19.02 -2.85
C THR A 104 -3.40 -18.46 -1.44
N GLU A 105 -2.33 -18.17 -0.70
CA GLU A 105 -2.44 -17.54 0.62
C GLU A 105 -2.97 -16.11 0.53
N VAL A 106 -2.56 -15.36 -0.49
CA VAL A 106 -3.12 -14.03 -0.77
C VAL A 106 -4.61 -14.14 -1.11
N ALA A 107 -5.01 -15.14 -1.91
CA ALA A 107 -6.43 -15.41 -2.18
C ALA A 107 -7.22 -15.74 -0.91
N THR A 108 -6.64 -16.51 0.02
CA THR A 108 -7.25 -16.76 1.34
C THR A 108 -7.44 -15.47 2.13
N LEU A 109 -6.44 -14.59 2.15
CA LEU A 109 -6.55 -13.28 2.82
C LEU A 109 -7.63 -12.39 2.19
N ILE A 110 -7.83 -12.49 0.87
CA ILE A 110 -8.93 -11.81 0.17
C ILE A 110 -10.29 -12.40 0.57
N ALA A 111 -10.40 -13.73 0.60
CA ALA A 111 -11.62 -14.43 1.02
C ALA A 111 -12.00 -14.09 2.47
N LEU A 112 -11.00 -13.97 3.36
CA LEU A 112 -11.15 -13.54 4.74
C LEU A 112 -11.44 -12.03 4.89
N LYS A 113 -11.46 -11.26 3.79
CA LYS A 113 -11.65 -9.80 3.76
C LYS A 113 -10.60 -9.02 4.57
N GLU A 114 -9.43 -9.63 4.79
CA GLU A 114 -8.27 -8.98 5.39
C GLU A 114 -7.53 -8.14 4.35
N LEU A 115 -7.50 -8.61 3.10
CA LEU A 115 -7.07 -7.87 1.93
C LEU A 115 -8.26 -7.64 0.99
N VAL A 116 -8.30 -6.47 0.37
CA VAL A 116 -9.29 -6.12 -0.65
C VAL A 116 -8.56 -5.68 -1.90
N GLU A 117 -8.82 -6.37 -3.00
CA GLU A 117 -8.29 -5.99 -4.32
C GLU A 117 -9.00 -4.73 -4.83
N ILE A 118 -8.21 -3.76 -5.30
CA ILE A 118 -8.70 -2.45 -5.78
C ILE A 118 -8.51 -2.32 -7.29
N CYS A 119 -7.41 -2.87 -7.78
CA CYS A 119 -7.03 -2.82 -9.19
C CYS A 119 -6.32 -4.11 -9.54
N ASN A 120 -6.73 -4.69 -10.66
CA ASN A 120 -6.00 -5.73 -11.36
C ASN A 120 -5.77 -5.16 -12.76
N GLY A 121 -4.54 -5.23 -13.25
CA GLY A 121 -4.15 -4.64 -14.54
C GLY A 121 -4.90 -5.22 -15.72
#